data_AF-A0A8A7K997-F1
#
_entry.id   AF-A0A8A7K997-F1
#
_cell.length_a   1.000
_cell.length_b   1.000
_cell.length_c   1.000
_cell.angle_alpha   90.00
_cell.angle_beta   90.00
_cell.angle_gamma   90.00
#
_symmetry.space_group_name_H-M   'P 1'
#
loop_
_entity.id
_entity.type
_entity.pdbx_description
1 polymer ?
#
loop_
_entity_poly.entity_id
_entity_poly.type
_entity_poly.pdbx_seq_one_letter_code
_entity_poly.pdbx_strand_id
1 'polypeptide(L)' 'MISLLKTIAEDTVGYGVIDTITGDIPQLAVHMDYRRQGIAYNILQRLIQYTESQNVNFIYIDNKCLSIFKFLQNLI' A
#
# COMPACT_ATOMS: atom_id res chain seq x y z
N MET A 1 -10.11 -7.00 11.07
CA MET A 1 -9.99 -5.70 10.40
C MET A 1 -9.26 -4.73 11.31
N ILE A 2 -7.93 -4.68 11.22
CA ILE A 2 -7.10 -3.69 11.94
C ILE A 2 -6.60 -2.71 10.87
N SER A 3 -7.04 -1.45 10.91
CA SER A 3 -6.48 -0.39 10.09
C SER A 3 -5.25 0.19 10.80
N LEU A 4 -4.05 -0.11 10.30
CA LEU A 4 -2.83 0.53 10.80
C LEU A 4 -2.70 1.92 10.15
N LEU A 5 -3.31 2.93 10.76
CA LEU A 5 -3.04 4.33 10.47
C LEU A 5 -1.76 4.74 11.22
N LYS A 6 -0.64 4.88 10.51
CA LYS A 6 0.51 5.62 11.07
C LYS A 6 0.36 7.09 10.69
N THR A 7 -0.08 7.89 11.66
CA THR A 7 -0.04 9.35 11.59
C THR A 7 1.41 9.82 11.73
N ILE A 8 1.92 10.52 10.71
CA ILE A 8 3.11 11.36 10.83
C ILE A 8 2.69 12.74 10.35
N ALA A 9 2.51 13.66 11.32
CA ALA A 9 2.18 15.08 11.13
C ALA A 9 0.84 15.38 10.41
N GLU A 10 0.41 16.64 10.49
CA GLU A 10 -0.94 17.13 10.13
C GLU A 10 -1.33 16.98 8.65
N ASP A 11 -0.47 16.45 7.78
CA ASP A 11 -0.75 16.14 6.38
C ASP A 11 -0.39 14.68 6.04
N THR A 12 -1.35 13.76 6.15
CA THR A 12 -1.15 12.37 5.74
C THR A 12 -1.07 12.29 4.20
N VAL A 13 0.15 12.12 3.67
CA VAL A 13 0.42 12.07 2.22
C VAL A 13 0.22 10.69 1.59
N GLY A 14 -0.13 9.66 2.37
CA GLY A 14 -0.41 8.31 1.87
C GLY A 14 -0.76 7.33 2.99
N TYR A 15 -1.37 6.21 2.60
CA TYR A 15 -1.76 5.13 3.51
C TYR A 15 -1.87 3.80 2.76
N GLY A 16 -1.99 2.71 3.51
CA GLY A 16 -2.39 1.42 2.97
C GLY A 16 -3.02 0.54 4.04
N VAL A 17 -3.73 -0.48 3.58
CA VAL A 17 -4.47 -1.43 4.43
C VAL A 17 -4.05 -2.83 4.03
N ILE A 18 -3.84 -3.70 5.02
CA ILE A 18 -3.56 -5.12 4.81
C ILE A 18 -4.44 -5.94 5.76
N ASP A 19 -4.95 -7.06 5.26
CA ASP A 19 -5.45 -8.13 6.12
C ASP A 19 -4.26 -8.91 6.66
N THR A 20 -4.08 -8.90 7.98
CA THR A 20 -2.91 -9.50 8.64
C THR A 20 -2.92 -11.02 8.61
N ILE A 21 -4.07 -11.65 8.33
CA ILE A 21 -4.20 -13.11 8.25
C ILE A 21 -3.99 -13.56 6.81
N THR A 22 -4.66 -12.92 5.83
CA THR A 22 -4.60 -13.36 4.43
C THR A 22 -3.44 -12.75 3.64
N GLY A 23 -2.92 -11.59 4.07
CA GLY A 23 -1.95 -10.80 3.32
C GLY A 23 -2.57 -9.98 2.19
N ASP A 24 -3.90 -9.88 2.13
CA ASP A 24 -4.57 -9.11 1.09
C ASP A 24 -4.46 -7.60 1.35
N ILE A 25 -4.07 -6.85 0.33
CA ILE A 25 -4.00 -5.39 0.32
C ILE A 25 -5.16 -4.88 -0.53
N PRO A 26 -6.30 -4.50 0.08
CA PRO A 26 -7.40 -3.88 -0.64
C PRO A 26 -7.11 -2.43 -1.03
N GLN A 27 -6.13 -1.78 -0.39
CA GLN A 27 -5.88 -0.36 -0.62
C GLN A 27 -4.44 0.05 -0.34
N LEU A 28 -3.87 0.83 -1.27
CA LEU A 28 -2.60 1.54 -1.14
C LEU A 28 -2.70 2.85 -1.92
N ALA A 29 -2.51 3.98 -1.26
CA ALA A 29 -2.69 5.29 -1.87
C ALA A 29 -1.60 6.27 -1.42
N VAL A 30 -1.19 7.13 -2.35
CA VAL A 30 -0.29 8.26 -2.12
C VAL A 30 -0.85 9.48 -2.83
N HIS A 31 -0.87 10.61 -2.12
CA HIS A 31 -1.26 11.91 -2.62
C HIS A 31 -0.48 12.25 -3.90
N MET A 32 -1.14 12.83 -4.90
CA MET A 32 -0.57 12.96 -6.25
C MET A 32 0.77 13.70 -6.27
N ASP A 33 0.87 14.78 -5.51
CA ASP A 33 2.07 15.63 -5.42
C ASP A 33 3.28 14.94 -4.77
N TYR A 34 3.04 13.80 -4.09
CA TYR A 34 4.06 13.04 -3.37
C TYR A 34 4.34 11.67 -4.01
N ARG A 35 3.76 11.39 -5.19
CA ARG A 35 4.02 10.15 -5.94
C ARG A 35 5.44 10.14 -6.50
N ARG A 36 5.93 8.92 -6.80
CA ARG A 36 7.27 8.67 -7.39
C ARG A 36 8.44 9.03 -6.46
N GLN A 37 8.17 9.25 -5.18
CA GLN A 37 9.18 9.52 -4.14
C GLN A 37 9.41 8.32 -3.20
N GLY A 38 8.97 7.11 -3.57
CA GLY A 38 9.16 5.89 -2.77
C GLY A 38 8.17 5.70 -1.59
N ILE A 39 7.23 6.62 -1.38
CA ILE A 39 6.28 6.57 -0.25
C ILE A 39 5.43 5.29 -0.26
N ALA A 40 4.85 4.93 -1.41
CA ALA A 40 4.04 3.71 -1.54
C ALA A 40 4.83 2.44 -1.20
N TYR A 41 6.10 2.40 -1.57
CA TYR A 41 7.00 1.29 -1.24
C TYR A 41 7.28 1.21 0.26
N ASN A 42 7.54 2.35 0.92
CA ASN A 42 7.75 2.39 2.37
C ASN A 42 6.49 1.94 3.15
N ILE A 43 5.31 2.38 2.71
CA ILE A 43 4.04 1.92 3.28
C ILE A 43 3.91 0.40 3.11
N LEU A 44 4.15 -0.12 1.91
CA LEU A 44 4.07 -1.55 1.62
C LEU A 44 5.03 -2.38 2.49
N GLN A 45 6.30 -1.98 2.58
CA GLN A 45 7.28 -2.66 3.44
C GLN A 45 6.81 -2.70 4.90
N ARG A 46 6.20 -1.62 5.37
CA ARG A 46 5.64 -1.58 6.72
C ARG A 46 4.45 -2.53 6.85
N LEU A 47 3.52 -2.56 5.89
CA LEU A 47 2.37 -3.46 5.93
C LEU A 47 2.79 -4.94 5.96
N ILE A 48 3.79 -5.31 5.16
CA ILE A 48 4.31 -6.69 5.09
C ILE A 48 4.87 -7.17 6.44
N GLN A 49 5.37 -6.27 7.29
CA GLN A 49 5.85 -6.62 8.63
C GLN A 49 4.73 -7.04 9.60
N TYR A 50 3.46 -6.76 9.29
CA TYR A 50 2.33 -7.03 10.17
C TYR A 50 1.43 -8.17 9.67
N THR A 51 1.76 -8.81 8.54
CA THR A 51 1.00 -9.98 8.07
C THR A 51 1.69 -11.28 8.47
N GLU A 52 0.88 -12.26 8.86
CA GLU A 52 1.30 -13.65 9.09
C GLU A 52 1.39 -14.44 7.77
N SER A 53 0.81 -13.90 6.70
CA SER A 53 0.81 -14.55 5.39
C SER A 53 2.20 -14.48 4.74
N GLN A 54 2.60 -15.59 4.14
CA GLN A 54 3.83 -15.67 3.34
C GLN A 54 3.69 -14.97 1.98
N ASN A 55 2.46 -14.65 1.58
CA ASN A 55 2.16 -14.02 0.31
C ASN A 55 1.36 -12.73 0.52
N VAL A 56 1.59 -11.77 -0.35
CA VAL A 56 0.82 -10.51 -0.36
C VAL A 56 0.12 -10.37 -1.70
N ASN A 57 -1.19 -10.18 -1.65
CA ASN A 57 -2.02 -10.02 -2.84
C ASN A 57 -2.62 -8.63 -2.87
N PHE A 58 -2.45 -7.91 -3.98
CA PHE A 58 -3.21 -6.70 -4.20
C PHE A 58 -4.57 -7.07 -4.81
N ILE A 59 -5.65 -6.73 -4.10
CA ILE A 59 -7.02 -7.06 -4.52
C ILE A 59 -7.79 -5.79 -4.84
N TYR A 60 -8.85 -5.91 -5.65
CA TYR A 60 -9.68 -4.79 -6.10
C TYR A 60 -8.91 -3.68 -6.85
N ILE A 61 -7.84 -4.04 -7.55
CA ILE A 61 -7.09 -3.11 -8.40
C ILE A 61 -7.99 -2.66 -9.57
N ASP A 62 -8.18 -1.35 -9.70
CA ASP A 62 -8.79 -0.77 -10.90
C ASP A 62 -7.83 -0.88 -12.09
N ASN A 63 -8.23 -1.65 -13.10
CA ASN A 63 -7.43 -1.90 -14.31
C ASN A 63 -7.13 -0.62 -15.13
N LYS A 64 -7.83 0.49 -14.87
CA LYS A 64 -7.62 1.79 -15.52
C LYS A 64 -6.63 2.67 -14.77
N CYS A 65 -6.28 2.34 -13.52
CA CYS A 65 -5.39 3.14 -12.69
C CYS A 65 -3.92 2.89 -13.07
N LEU A 66 -3.41 3.62 -14.07
CA LEU A 66 -2.03 3.45 -14.56
C LEU A 66 -0.96 3.60 -13.47
N SER A 67 -1.21 4.41 -12.43
CA SER A 67 -0.25 4.60 -11.35
C SER A 67 -0.03 3.34 -10.51
N ILE A 68 -1.09 2.58 -10.22
CA ILE A 68 -0.93 1.34 -9.43
C ILE A 68 -0.32 0.23 -10.29
N PHE A 69 -0.67 0.12 -11.57
CA PHE A 69 0.00 -0.83 -12.48
C PHE A 69 1.49 -0.58 -12.57
N LYS A 70 1.89 0.67 -12.86
CA LYS A 70 3.30 1.03 -12.93
C LYS A 70 4.00 0.78 -11.60
N PHE A 71 3.36 1.03 -10.47
CA PHE A 71 3.93 0.70 -9.16
C PHE A 71 4.17 -0.82 -9.01
N LEU A 72 3.15 -1.64 -9.27
CA LEU A 72 3.22 -3.10 -9.15
C LEU A 72 4.23 -3.73 -10.11
N GLN A 73 4.33 -3.23 -11.34
CA GLN A 73 5.34 -3.71 -12.32
C GLN A 73 6.79 -3.44 -11.90
N ASN A 74 7.03 -2.41 -11.08
CA ASN A 74 8.37 -2.06 -10.60
C ASN A 74 8.70 -2.71 -9.23
N LEU A 75 7.84 -3.58 -8.69
CA LEU A 75 8.10 -4.32 -7.46
C LEU A 75 8.86 -5.64 -7.69
N ILE A 76 8.95 -6.08 -8.95
CA ILE A 76 9.59 -7.34 -9.39
C ILE A 76 10.96 -7.04 -9.97
#